data_AF-A0A813G3V9-F1
#
_entry.id   AF-A0A813G3V9-F1
#
_cell.length_a   1.000
_cell.length_b   1.000
_cell.length_c   1.000
_cell.angle_alpha   90.00
_cell.angle_beta   90.00
_cell.angle_gamma   90.00
#
_symmetry.space_group_name_H-M   'P 1'
#
loop_
_entity.id
_entity.type
_entity.pdbx_description
1 polymer ?
#
loop_
_entity_poly.entity_id
_entity_poly.type
_entity_poly.pdbx_seq_one_letter_code
_entity_poly.pdbx_strand_id
1 'polypeptide(L)'
;LVPRLQAPDASGGGTPSGAAVANVVPPLWVVAFQGLLAYAAMVGGVAASLGSPAAIKGAVGILGMYVIMSVNEYVVHRYYQHLGINRTALSRWLRNMLGMKPFKTSGHMEHHAETLDDMTLDQKPEPILDADPFRGTAFSWSVSAQMTLEIALQSYPFLWLCGWSFTASTAALVAGLSLHAMVWQTLHPAMHLLPDPPITYGFPGWSLAALRQSRYFRFLYANHEGHHRVPGAHGNYNVCFPLADHLFGTYRGPHSCMTWMLLCCC
;
A
#
# COMPACT_ATOMS: atom_id res chain seq x y z
N LEU A 1 24.16 8.28 -8.13
CA LEU A 1 23.71 7.46 -9.27
C LEU A 1 23.15 6.16 -8.70
N VAL A 2 21.84 6.13 -8.43
CA VAL A 2 21.14 4.93 -7.97
C VAL A 2 20.91 4.05 -9.21
N PRO A 3 21.22 2.74 -9.18
CA PRO A 3 20.93 1.87 -10.32
C PRO A 3 19.44 1.92 -10.63
N ARG A 4 19.06 2.27 -11.87
CA ARG A 4 17.70 2.05 -12.36
C ARG A 4 17.34 0.60 -12.06
N LEU A 5 16.19 0.37 -11.43
CA LEU A 5 15.48 -0.89 -11.63
C LEU A 5 15.25 -1.00 -13.13
N GLN A 6 16.15 -1.66 -13.84
CA GLN A 6 15.83 -2.12 -15.18
C GLN A 6 14.68 -3.09 -14.99
N ALA A 7 13.53 -2.75 -15.57
CA ALA A 7 12.58 -3.78 -15.95
C ALA A 7 13.37 -4.87 -16.67
N PRO A 8 13.13 -6.17 -16.39
CA PRO A 8 13.81 -7.23 -17.11
C PRO A 8 13.69 -6.97 -18.62
N ASP A 9 14.82 -6.99 -19.33
CA ASP A 9 14.94 -6.61 -20.74
C ASP A 9 13.81 -7.23 -21.58
N ALA A 10 12.91 -6.38 -22.08
CA ALA A 10 11.85 -6.77 -23.01
C ALA A 10 12.35 -6.94 -24.46
N SER A 11 13.66 -6.78 -24.70
CA SER A 11 14.27 -6.83 -26.04
C SER A 11 14.78 -8.22 -26.44
N GLY A 12 14.71 -9.22 -25.54
CA GLY A 12 14.89 -10.63 -25.89
C GLY A 12 13.55 -11.25 -26.24
N GLY A 13 13.28 -11.50 -27.52
CA GLY A 13 12.03 -12.05 -28.07
C GLY A 13 11.66 -13.49 -27.67
N GLY A 14 11.84 -13.85 -26.40
CA GLY A 14 11.19 -15.00 -25.79
C GLY A 14 10.37 -14.48 -24.62
N THR A 15 9.03 -14.56 -24.71
CA THR A 15 8.17 -14.44 -23.53
C THR A 15 8.75 -15.35 -22.45
N PRO A 16 9.25 -14.81 -21.32
CA PRO A 16 9.70 -15.66 -20.23
C PRO A 16 8.48 -16.50 -19.84
N SER A 17 8.60 -17.83 -19.94
CA SER A 17 7.55 -18.72 -19.47
C SER A 17 7.15 -18.26 -18.07
N GLY A 18 5.85 -18.18 -17.74
CA GLY A 18 5.38 -17.68 -16.44
C GLY A 18 6.03 -18.35 -15.22
N ALA A 19 6.68 -19.50 -15.42
CA ALA A 19 7.53 -20.19 -14.45
C ALA A 19 8.80 -19.41 -14.02
N ALA A 20 9.37 -18.54 -14.85
CA ALA A 20 10.61 -17.80 -14.51
C ALA A 20 10.37 -16.66 -13.53
N VAL A 21 9.21 -15.98 -13.62
CA VAL A 21 8.81 -14.91 -12.68
C VAL A 21 8.24 -15.49 -11.37
N ALA A 22 7.57 -16.65 -11.45
CA ALA A 22 7.05 -17.36 -10.28
C ALA A 22 8.13 -17.79 -9.27
N ASN A 23 9.40 -17.93 -9.70
CA ASN A 23 10.51 -18.29 -8.82
C ASN A 23 11.16 -17.10 -8.07
N VAL A 24 10.69 -15.87 -8.28
CA VAL A 24 11.33 -14.66 -7.72
C VAL A 24 10.56 -14.08 -6.53
N VAL A 25 9.26 -14.33 -6.43
CA VAL A 25 8.42 -13.90 -5.30
C VAL A 25 8.34 -15.05 -4.29
N PRO A 26 8.89 -14.92 -3.06
CA PRO A 26 8.75 -15.98 -2.06
C PRO A 26 7.27 -16.22 -1.76
N PRO A 27 6.86 -17.48 -1.52
CA PRO A 27 5.48 -17.76 -1.17
C PRO A 27 5.12 -17.02 0.12
N LEU A 28 3.88 -16.53 0.22
CA LEU A 28 3.43 -15.65 1.31
C LEU A 28 3.76 -16.20 2.69
N TRP A 29 3.66 -17.52 2.88
CA TRP A 29 4.00 -18.17 4.15
C TRP A 29 5.46 -17.96 4.55
N VAL A 30 6.41 -17.87 3.63
CA VAL A 30 7.84 -17.60 3.92
C VAL A 30 8.00 -16.17 4.44
N VAL A 31 7.37 -15.19 3.79
CA VAL A 31 7.41 -13.80 4.23
C VAL A 31 6.75 -13.65 5.60
N ALA A 32 5.59 -14.28 5.77
CA ALA A 32 4.87 -14.30 7.04
C ALA A 32 5.69 -14.94 8.16
N PHE A 33 6.38 -16.06 7.90
CA PHE A 33 7.18 -16.75 8.89
C PHE A 33 8.41 -15.92 9.30
N GLN A 34 9.09 -15.28 8.35
CA GLN A 34 10.22 -14.38 8.64
C GLN A 34 9.79 -13.17 9.48
N GLY A 35 8.65 -12.57 9.13
CA GLY A 35 8.06 -11.48 9.92
C GLY A 35 7.69 -11.93 11.33
N LEU A 36 7.08 -13.12 11.46
CA LEU A 36 6.69 -13.69 12.75
C LEU A 36 7.91 -13.99 13.63
N LEU A 37 9.00 -14.53 13.07
CA LEU A 37 10.22 -14.81 13.80
C LEU A 37 10.91 -13.53 14.29
N ALA A 38 11.03 -12.51 13.43
CA ALA A 38 11.58 -11.21 13.82
C ALA A 38 10.73 -10.56 14.92
N TYR A 39 9.41 -10.62 14.78
CA TYR A 39 8.47 -10.11 15.77
C TYR A 39 8.57 -10.86 17.11
N ALA A 40 8.60 -12.19 17.08
CA ALA A 40 8.75 -13.02 18.28
C ALA A 40 10.08 -12.76 18.99
N ALA A 41 11.19 -12.60 18.25
CA ALA A 41 12.49 -12.26 18.80
C ALA A 41 12.47 -10.87 19.47
N MET A 42 11.84 -9.88 18.84
CA MET A 42 11.66 -8.54 19.41
C MET A 42 10.84 -8.60 20.70
N VAL A 43 9.69 -9.29 20.70
CA VAL A 43 8.84 -9.44 21.90
C VAL A 43 9.57 -10.17 23.02
N GLY A 44 10.31 -11.23 22.70
CA GLY A 44 11.12 -11.97 23.67
C GLY A 44 12.23 -11.11 24.29
N GLY A 45 12.93 -10.30 23.49
CA GLY A 45 13.94 -9.35 23.98
C GLY A 45 13.34 -8.26 24.89
N VAL A 46 12.17 -7.72 24.53
CA VAL A 46 11.45 -6.77 25.41
C VAL A 46 10.98 -7.46 26.69
N ALA A 47 10.50 -8.70 26.62
CA ALA A 47 10.06 -9.43 27.81
C ALA A 47 11.23 -9.70 28.77
N ALA A 48 12.40 -10.05 28.24
CA ALA A 48 13.61 -10.27 29.03
C ALA A 48 14.12 -8.97 29.69
N SER A 49 13.94 -7.81 29.06
CA SER A 49 14.46 -6.53 29.55
C SER A 49 13.49 -5.75 30.44
N LEU A 50 12.20 -5.75 30.10
CA LEU A 50 11.16 -4.91 30.73
C LEU A 50 10.01 -5.73 31.35
N GLY A 51 10.10 -7.06 31.29
CA GLY A 51 9.08 -7.98 31.80
C GLY A 51 7.95 -8.28 30.82
N SER A 52 7.32 -9.44 31.00
CA SER A 52 6.24 -9.95 30.14
C SER A 52 5.04 -8.99 29.99
N PRO A 53 4.58 -8.27 31.02
CA PRO A 53 3.46 -7.33 30.85
C PRO A 53 3.78 -6.19 29.87
N ALA A 54 4.99 -5.63 29.91
CA ALA A 54 5.41 -4.59 28.99
C ALA A 54 5.54 -5.13 27.56
N ALA A 55 6.10 -6.34 27.41
CA ALA A 55 6.24 -7.00 26.12
C ALA A 55 4.89 -7.32 25.47
N ILE A 56 3.93 -7.84 26.24
CA ILE A 56 2.58 -8.15 25.74
C ILE A 56 1.86 -6.87 25.29
N LYS A 57 1.90 -5.80 26.11
CA LYS A 57 1.32 -4.50 25.73
C LYS A 57 1.96 -3.94 24.47
N GLY A 58 3.29 -3.99 24.38
CA GLY A 58 4.08 -3.58 23.22
C GLY A 58 3.66 -4.35 21.96
N ALA A 59 3.62 -5.68 22.06
CA ALA A 59 3.23 -6.60 21.00
C ALA A 59 1.81 -6.27 20.48
N VAL A 60 0.81 -6.32 21.37
CA VAL A 60 -0.59 -6.10 20.99
C VAL A 60 -0.79 -4.70 20.40
N GLY A 61 -0.16 -3.67 20.99
CA GLY A 61 -0.25 -2.30 20.49
C GLY A 61 0.33 -2.14 19.07
N ILE A 62 1.54 -2.65 18.83
CA ILE A 62 2.21 -2.57 17.52
C ILE A 62 1.43 -3.37 16.46
N LEU A 63 1.01 -4.59 16.78
CA LEU A 63 0.25 -5.43 15.86
C LEU A 63 -1.11 -4.78 15.51
N GLY A 64 -1.82 -4.27 16.51
CA GLY A 64 -3.09 -3.59 16.27
C GLY A 64 -2.92 -2.29 15.46
N MET A 65 -1.83 -1.54 15.66
CA MET A 65 -1.48 -0.43 14.80
C MET A 65 -1.28 -0.86 13.34
N TYR A 66 -0.53 -1.94 13.08
CA TYR A 66 -0.36 -2.47 11.72
C TYR A 66 -1.71 -2.82 11.09
N VAL A 67 -2.61 -3.47 11.84
CA VAL A 67 -3.97 -3.79 11.38
C VAL A 67 -4.75 -2.52 11.04
N ILE A 68 -4.76 -1.52 11.93
CA ILE A 68 -5.46 -0.25 11.72
C ILE A 68 -4.92 0.45 10.47
N MET A 69 -3.61 0.55 10.30
CA MET A 69 -2.99 1.20 9.15
C MET A 69 -3.32 0.47 7.84
N SER A 70 -3.27 -0.87 7.84
CA SER A 70 -3.64 -1.68 6.68
C SER A 70 -5.11 -1.52 6.31
N VAL A 71 -6.02 -1.54 7.29
CA VAL A 71 -7.45 -1.31 7.06
C VAL A 71 -7.72 0.13 6.60
N ASN A 72 -7.00 1.12 7.14
CA ASN A 72 -7.15 2.51 6.69
C ASN A 72 -6.73 2.66 5.23
N GLU A 73 -5.56 2.15 4.86
CA GLU A 73 -5.07 2.16 3.47
C GLU A 73 -6.08 1.49 2.54
N TYR A 74 -6.62 0.33 2.94
CA TYR A 74 -7.66 -0.37 2.21
C TYR A 74 -8.91 0.48 2.00
N VAL A 75 -9.42 1.09 3.07
CA VAL A 75 -10.65 1.89 3.03
C VAL A 75 -10.45 3.13 2.16
N VAL A 76 -9.35 3.85 2.35
CA VAL A 76 -8.98 5.03 1.55
C VAL A 76 -8.87 4.63 0.08
N HIS A 77 -8.12 3.59 -0.24
CA HIS A 77 -7.88 3.21 -1.62
C HIS A 77 -9.16 2.69 -2.30
N ARG A 78 -9.89 1.78 -1.66
CA ARG A 78 -11.11 1.18 -2.23
C ARG A 78 -12.29 2.16 -2.30
N TYR A 79 -12.56 2.88 -1.22
CA TYR A 79 -13.79 3.67 -1.10
C TYR A 79 -13.61 5.12 -1.49
N TYR A 80 -12.45 5.72 -1.26
CA TYR A 80 -12.20 7.12 -1.59
C TYR A 80 -11.49 7.26 -2.94
N GLN A 81 -10.34 6.62 -3.14
CA GLN A 81 -9.57 6.76 -4.38
C GLN A 81 -10.26 6.09 -5.58
N HIS A 82 -10.84 4.88 -5.40
CA HIS A 82 -11.67 4.20 -6.41
C HIS A 82 -13.16 4.59 -6.37
N LEU A 83 -13.52 5.63 -5.59
CA LEU A 83 -14.88 6.15 -5.46
C LEU A 83 -15.95 5.11 -5.08
N GLY A 84 -15.54 3.98 -4.49
CA GLY A 84 -16.46 2.94 -4.02
C GLY A 84 -17.50 3.46 -3.03
N ILE A 85 -17.18 4.52 -2.28
CA ILE A 85 -18.08 5.16 -1.31
C ILE A 85 -19.37 5.62 -1.98
N ASN A 86 -19.30 6.14 -3.21
CA ASN A 86 -20.47 6.63 -3.97
C ASN A 86 -21.48 5.51 -4.27
N ARG A 87 -21.03 4.25 -4.25
CA ARG A 87 -21.83 3.04 -4.51
C ARG A 87 -22.38 2.40 -3.23
N THR A 88 -22.08 2.92 -2.04
CA THR A 88 -22.65 2.40 -0.79
C THR A 88 -24.08 2.90 -0.57
N ALA A 89 -24.95 2.07 0.02
CA ALA A 89 -26.33 2.45 0.30
C ALA A 89 -26.41 3.65 1.25
N LEU A 90 -25.58 3.65 2.30
CA LEU A 90 -25.51 4.74 3.27
C LEU A 90 -25.08 6.06 2.63
N SER A 91 -24.03 6.07 1.80
CA SER A 91 -23.61 7.30 1.11
C SER A 91 -24.68 7.83 0.18
N ARG A 92 -25.33 6.96 -0.61
CA ARG A 92 -26.45 7.39 -1.47
C ARG A 92 -27.59 8.00 -0.67
N TRP A 93 -27.97 7.37 0.43
CA TRP A 93 -29.03 7.85 1.30
C TRP A 93 -28.68 9.21 1.93
N LEU A 94 -27.47 9.35 2.51
CA LEU A 94 -27.00 10.62 3.08
C LEU A 94 -26.93 11.73 2.02
N ARG A 95 -26.42 11.42 0.82
CA ARG A 95 -26.35 12.38 -0.29
C ARG A 95 -27.73 12.85 -0.73
N ASN A 96 -28.70 11.93 -0.82
CA ASN A 96 -30.07 12.27 -1.17
C ASN A 96 -30.76 13.10 -0.07
N MET A 97 -30.54 12.75 1.20
CA MET A 97 -31.11 13.49 2.33
C MET A 97 -30.55 14.92 2.43
N LEU A 98 -29.22 15.06 2.28
CA LEU A 98 -28.51 16.32 2.53
C LEU A 98 -28.25 17.13 1.26
N GLY A 99 -28.72 16.68 0.09
CA GLY A 99 -28.47 17.34 -1.20
C GLY A 99 -27.00 17.38 -1.61
N MET A 100 -26.17 16.45 -1.13
CA MET A 100 -24.73 16.43 -1.38
C MET A 100 -24.40 15.78 -2.72
N LYS A 101 -23.39 16.34 -3.42
CA LYS A 101 -22.88 15.77 -4.67
C LYS A 101 -22.04 14.50 -4.41
N PRO A 102 -21.94 13.57 -5.40
CA PRO A 102 -20.99 12.46 -5.30
C PRO A 102 -19.55 12.95 -5.13
N PHE A 103 -18.73 12.15 -4.46
CA PHE A 103 -17.29 12.37 -4.39
C PHE A 103 -16.67 12.30 -5.79
N LYS A 104 -15.67 13.13 -6.03
CA LYS A 104 -14.89 13.15 -7.27
C LYS A 104 -13.53 12.48 -7.04
N THR A 105 -12.93 12.00 -8.11
CA THR A 105 -11.57 11.48 -8.13
C THR A 105 -10.55 12.49 -7.60
N SER A 106 -9.49 11.98 -6.99
CA SER A 106 -8.31 12.75 -6.58
C SER A 106 -7.15 12.62 -7.57
N GLY A 107 -7.39 12.13 -8.80
CA GLY A 107 -6.36 11.77 -9.79
C GLY A 107 -6.01 10.28 -9.80
N HIS A 108 -6.51 9.49 -8.85
CA HIS A 108 -6.15 8.07 -8.75
C HIS A 108 -6.76 7.21 -9.86
N MET A 109 -8.02 7.44 -10.22
CA MET A 109 -8.62 6.70 -11.33
C MET A 109 -7.97 7.05 -12.67
N GLU A 110 -7.50 8.30 -12.80
CA GLU A 110 -6.75 8.77 -13.96
C GLU A 110 -5.36 8.14 -14.02
N HIS A 111 -4.69 7.98 -12.88
CA HIS A 111 -3.44 7.21 -12.79
C HIS A 111 -3.63 5.77 -13.30
N HIS A 112 -4.74 5.13 -12.92
CA HIS A 112 -5.12 3.82 -13.47
C HIS A 112 -5.32 3.85 -14.98
N ALA A 113 -6.01 4.87 -15.51
CA ALA A 113 -6.28 5.00 -16.94
C ALA A 113 -4.99 5.22 -17.77
N GLU A 114 -3.99 5.87 -17.18
CA GLU A 114 -2.70 6.13 -17.82
C GLU A 114 -1.70 4.98 -17.66
N THR A 115 -1.93 4.06 -16.72
CA THR A 115 -1.02 2.94 -16.46
C THR A 115 -1.18 1.88 -17.53
N LEU A 116 -0.10 1.63 -18.27
CA LEU A 116 -0.01 0.58 -19.28
C LEU A 116 0.18 -0.80 -18.63
N ASP A 117 -0.04 -1.86 -19.40
CA ASP A 117 0.11 -3.24 -18.90
C ASP A 117 1.51 -3.55 -18.36
N ASP A 118 2.55 -2.85 -18.81
CA ASP A 118 3.93 -2.96 -18.34
C ASP A 118 4.25 -2.08 -17.11
N MET A 119 3.22 -1.50 -16.48
CA MET A 119 3.26 -0.57 -15.35
C MET A 119 3.86 0.81 -15.64
N THR A 120 4.30 1.08 -16.87
CA THR A 120 4.71 2.43 -17.27
C THR A 120 3.48 3.33 -17.48
N LEU A 121 3.68 4.65 -17.55
CA LEU A 121 2.59 5.61 -17.70
C LEU A 121 2.57 6.20 -19.12
N ASP A 122 1.37 6.36 -19.69
CA ASP A 122 1.17 7.03 -20.98
C ASP A 122 1.80 8.43 -20.95
N GLN A 123 2.49 8.81 -22.02
CA GLN A 123 3.13 10.12 -22.16
C GLN A 123 2.11 11.27 -22.32
N LYS A 124 0.84 10.97 -22.56
CA LYS A 124 -0.25 11.94 -22.57
C LYS A 124 -1.03 11.86 -21.26
N PRO A 125 -0.66 12.64 -20.23
CA PRO A 125 -1.41 12.67 -18.99
C PRO A 125 -2.83 13.20 -19.19
N GLU A 126 -3.74 12.68 -18.38
CA GLU A 126 -5.05 13.22 -18.09
C GLU A 126 -4.88 14.59 -17.42
N PRO A 127 -5.67 15.61 -17.82
CA PRO A 127 -5.46 16.99 -17.38
C PRO A 127 -5.45 17.21 -15.86
N ILE A 128 -6.09 16.33 -15.08
CA ILE A 128 -6.09 16.43 -13.61
C ILE A 128 -4.73 16.08 -12.99
N LEU A 129 -3.90 15.30 -13.70
CA LEU A 129 -2.58 14.86 -13.28
C LEU A 129 -1.45 15.74 -13.80
N ASP A 130 -1.71 16.66 -14.74
CA ASP A 130 -0.72 17.58 -15.31
C ASP A 130 0.07 18.37 -14.25
N ALA A 131 -0.59 18.72 -13.15
CA ALA A 131 0.00 19.51 -12.06
C ALA A 131 0.74 18.65 -11.02
N ASP A 132 0.61 17.33 -11.05
CA ASP A 132 1.27 16.42 -10.12
C ASP A 132 2.43 15.69 -10.80
N PRO A 133 3.69 16.05 -10.52
CA PRO A 133 4.86 15.42 -11.16
C PRO A 133 5.01 13.93 -10.80
N PHE A 134 4.28 13.44 -9.78
CA PHE A 134 4.25 12.04 -9.39
C PHE A 134 2.97 11.33 -9.83
N ARG A 135 2.09 12.01 -10.58
CA ARG A 135 0.91 11.42 -11.24
C ARG A 135 0.06 10.52 -10.33
N GLY A 136 -0.22 10.99 -9.11
CA GLY A 136 -1.03 10.25 -8.14
C GLY A 136 -0.31 9.11 -7.41
N THR A 137 0.98 8.88 -7.69
CA THR A 137 1.76 7.80 -7.06
C THR A 137 2.42 8.18 -5.75
N ALA A 138 2.50 9.47 -5.42
CA ALA A 138 3.16 9.97 -4.21
C ALA A 138 2.20 10.71 -3.27
N PHE A 139 2.51 10.70 -1.98
CA PHE A 139 1.84 11.50 -0.96
C PHE A 139 2.63 12.76 -0.66
N SER A 140 1.96 13.91 -0.80
CA SER A 140 2.49 15.17 -0.30
C SER A 140 2.42 15.23 1.24
N TRP A 141 3.01 16.26 1.83
CA TRP A 141 2.88 16.52 3.28
C TRP A 141 1.44 16.73 3.72
N SER A 142 0.60 17.37 2.89
CA SER A 142 -0.81 17.57 3.23
C SER A 142 -1.59 16.26 3.22
N VAL A 143 -1.35 15.37 2.24
CA VAL A 143 -1.95 14.02 2.22
C VAL A 143 -1.45 13.18 3.39
N SER A 144 -0.15 13.25 3.69
CA SER A 144 0.44 12.55 4.84
C SER A 144 -0.19 13.01 6.16
N ALA A 145 -0.46 14.31 6.31
CA ALA A 145 -1.15 14.85 7.49
C ALA A 145 -2.61 14.37 7.59
N GLN A 146 -3.33 14.29 6.47
CA GLN A 146 -4.70 13.75 6.44
C GLN A 146 -4.72 12.28 6.87
N MET A 147 -3.88 11.44 6.27
CA MET A 147 -3.76 10.02 6.67
C MET A 147 -3.35 9.87 8.13
N THR A 148 -2.46 10.74 8.62
CA THR A 148 -2.07 10.77 10.03
C THR A 148 -3.27 11.00 10.94
N LEU A 149 -4.14 11.96 10.61
CA LEU A 149 -5.34 12.25 11.41
C LEU A 149 -6.35 11.11 11.38
N GLU A 150 -6.57 10.51 10.21
CA GLU A 150 -7.47 9.35 10.04
C GLU A 150 -7.02 8.16 10.90
N ILE A 151 -5.73 7.83 10.86
CA ILE A 151 -5.14 6.72 11.61
C ILE A 151 -5.06 7.07 13.11
N ALA A 152 -4.77 8.32 13.46
CA ALA A 152 -4.73 8.79 14.85
C ALA A 152 -6.08 8.59 15.55
N LEU A 153 -7.17 8.95 14.88
CA LEU A 153 -8.53 8.83 15.41
C LEU A 153 -8.87 7.38 15.83
N GLN A 154 -8.36 6.41 15.09
CA GLN A 154 -8.55 4.98 15.36
C GLN A 154 -7.53 4.42 16.35
N SER A 155 -6.27 4.86 16.24
CA SER A 155 -5.14 4.32 16.99
C SER A 155 -5.14 4.78 18.44
N TYR A 156 -5.49 6.04 18.75
CA TYR A 156 -5.44 6.53 20.12
C TYR A 156 -6.40 5.78 21.07
N PRO A 157 -7.69 5.59 20.74
CA PRO A 157 -8.58 4.80 21.58
C PRO A 157 -8.10 3.35 21.73
N PHE A 158 -7.63 2.73 20.64
CA PHE A 158 -7.13 1.36 20.67
C PHE A 158 -5.89 1.20 21.57
N LEU A 159 -4.88 2.06 21.42
CA LEU A 159 -3.65 2.00 22.20
C LEU A 159 -3.90 2.35 23.67
N TRP A 160 -4.81 3.28 23.95
CA TRP A 160 -5.25 3.57 25.31
C TRP A 160 -5.89 2.34 25.97
N LEU A 161 -6.75 1.60 25.26
CA LEU A 161 -7.32 0.33 25.75
C LEU A 161 -6.24 -0.74 25.97
N CYS A 162 -5.15 -0.73 25.21
CA CYS A 162 -3.97 -1.58 25.43
C CYS A 162 -3.10 -1.12 26.61
N GLY A 163 -3.47 -0.04 27.29
CA GLY A 163 -2.76 0.51 28.45
C GLY A 163 -1.51 1.32 28.09
N TRP A 164 -1.45 1.86 26.86
CA TRP A 164 -0.38 2.77 26.46
C TRP A 164 -0.67 4.20 26.96
N SER A 165 0.39 4.91 27.32
CA SER A 165 0.30 6.34 27.62
C SER A 165 0.13 7.14 26.32
N PHE A 166 -0.42 8.36 26.42
CA PHE A 166 -0.54 9.25 25.26
C PHE A 166 0.81 9.46 24.56
N THR A 167 1.88 9.74 25.32
CA THR A 167 3.23 9.94 24.76
C THR A 167 3.75 8.72 24.00
N ALA A 168 3.60 7.52 24.57
CA ALA A 168 4.04 6.29 23.90
C ALA A 168 3.22 6.03 22.63
N SER A 169 1.90 6.25 22.68
CA SER A 169 1.00 6.12 21.54
C SER A 169 1.37 7.10 20.43
N THR A 170 1.63 8.37 20.74
CA THR A 170 2.05 9.39 19.78
C THR A 170 3.39 9.03 19.14
N ALA A 171 4.37 8.57 19.93
CA ALA A 171 5.66 8.15 19.41
C ALA A 171 5.53 6.96 18.45
N ALA A 172 4.76 5.94 18.81
CA ALA A 172 4.51 4.79 17.93
C ALA A 172 3.74 5.17 16.67
N LEU A 173 2.73 6.04 16.80
CA LEU A 173 1.96 6.57 15.67
C LEU A 173 2.86 7.30 14.67
N VAL A 174 3.68 8.25 15.14
CA VAL A 174 4.62 9.00 14.29
C VAL A 174 5.61 8.06 13.62
N ALA A 175 6.19 7.11 14.37
CA ALA A 175 7.14 6.14 13.81
C ALA A 175 6.49 5.23 12.75
N GLY A 176 5.31 4.69 13.05
CA GLY A 176 4.56 3.81 12.15
C GLY A 176 4.16 4.52 10.87
N LEU A 177 3.56 5.71 10.97
CA LEU A 177 3.17 6.53 9.81
C LEU A 177 4.36 6.97 8.97
N SER A 178 5.47 7.36 9.61
CA SER A 178 6.69 7.69 8.90
C SER A 178 7.18 6.49 8.10
N LEU A 179 7.22 5.29 8.71
CA LEU A 179 7.61 4.06 8.02
C LEU A 179 6.67 3.74 6.85
N HIS A 180 5.34 3.82 7.05
CA HIS A 180 4.36 3.59 5.99
C HIS A 180 4.54 4.56 4.82
N ALA A 181 4.65 5.86 5.11
CA ALA A 181 4.86 6.89 4.10
C ALA A 181 6.20 6.69 3.37
N MET A 182 7.28 6.35 4.09
CA MET A 182 8.58 6.04 3.50
C MET A 182 8.50 4.82 2.57
N VAL A 183 7.77 3.76 2.96
CA VAL A 183 7.53 2.59 2.11
C VAL A 183 6.77 3.01 0.85
N TRP A 184 5.66 3.74 0.99
CA TRP A 184 4.86 4.23 -0.14
C TRP A 184 5.68 5.07 -1.12
N GLN A 185 6.34 6.12 -0.63
CA GLN A 185 7.13 7.07 -1.41
C GLN A 185 8.32 6.40 -2.10
N THR A 186 8.88 5.38 -1.46
CA THR A 186 10.00 4.60 -2.05
C THR A 186 9.52 3.66 -3.13
N LEU A 187 8.33 3.09 -2.98
CA LEU A 187 7.85 2.01 -3.82
C LEU A 187 6.98 2.47 -4.97
N HIS A 188 5.87 3.12 -4.66
CA HIS A 188 4.80 3.32 -5.63
C HIS A 188 5.25 4.14 -6.85
N PRO A 189 5.97 5.28 -6.70
CA PRO A 189 6.55 5.97 -7.85
C PRO A 189 7.53 5.10 -8.65
N ALA A 190 8.37 4.32 -7.95
CA ALA A 190 9.37 3.47 -8.59
C ALA A 190 8.74 2.30 -9.37
N MET A 191 7.57 1.80 -8.95
CA MET A 191 6.80 0.79 -9.69
C MET A 191 6.36 1.29 -11.07
N HIS A 192 6.20 2.61 -11.22
CA HIS A 192 5.77 3.29 -12.44
C HIS A 192 6.90 4.04 -13.16
N LEU A 193 8.17 3.74 -12.82
CA LEU A 193 9.37 4.39 -13.37
C LEU A 193 9.43 5.92 -13.17
N LEU A 194 8.74 6.44 -12.16
CA LEU A 194 8.75 7.85 -11.78
C LEU A 194 9.95 8.17 -10.86
N PRO A 195 10.40 9.44 -10.82
CA PRO A 195 11.47 9.86 -9.94
C PRO A 195 11.06 9.83 -8.46
N ASP A 196 12.06 9.72 -7.58
CA ASP A 196 11.84 9.75 -6.13
C ASP A 196 11.31 11.11 -5.67
N PRO A 197 10.20 11.16 -4.91
CA PRO A 197 9.73 12.41 -4.33
C PRO A 197 10.78 13.05 -3.41
N PRO A 198 11.04 14.36 -3.52
CA PRO A 198 11.95 15.06 -2.62
C PRO A 198 11.27 15.34 -1.28
N ILE A 199 12.08 15.64 -0.25
CA ILE A 199 11.58 15.99 1.09
C ILE A 199 10.68 17.24 1.11
N THR A 200 10.81 18.13 0.13
CA THR A 200 9.97 19.32 0.01
C THR A 200 8.53 18.99 -0.41
N TYR A 201 8.30 17.82 -1.00
CA TYR A 201 6.97 17.36 -1.39
C TYR A 201 6.31 16.53 -0.29
N GLY A 202 7.04 15.55 0.25
CA GLY A 202 6.58 14.61 1.28
C GLY A 202 7.75 13.84 1.88
N PHE A 203 7.52 12.66 2.45
CA PHE A 203 8.65 11.80 2.85
C PHE A 203 9.54 11.47 1.64
N PRO A 204 10.87 11.50 1.78
CA PRO A 204 11.77 11.31 0.65
C PRO A 204 11.74 9.88 0.13
N GLY A 205 11.49 9.71 -1.18
CA GLY A 205 11.40 8.38 -1.82
C GLY A 205 12.72 7.58 -1.83
N TRP A 206 13.85 8.24 -1.60
CA TRP A 206 15.14 7.53 -1.48
C TRP A 206 15.36 6.88 -0.10
N SER A 207 14.50 7.18 0.87
CA SER A 207 14.74 6.82 2.28
C SER A 207 14.81 5.33 2.57
N LEU A 208 14.12 4.49 1.78
CA LEU A 208 14.18 3.04 1.86
C LEU A 208 14.64 2.41 0.53
N ALA A 209 15.32 3.16 -0.33
CA ALA A 209 15.64 2.72 -1.70
C ALA A 209 16.38 1.38 -1.77
N ALA A 210 17.22 1.07 -0.78
CA ALA A 210 17.91 -0.22 -0.67
C ALA A 210 16.94 -1.42 -0.60
N LEU A 211 15.72 -1.22 -0.08
CA LEU A 211 14.71 -2.27 0.04
C LEU A 211 14.01 -2.57 -1.29
N ARG A 212 14.16 -1.75 -2.34
CA ARG A 212 13.60 -2.00 -3.69
C ARG A 212 14.00 -3.35 -4.28
N GLN A 213 15.17 -3.85 -3.92
CA GLN A 213 15.65 -5.16 -4.35
C GLN A 213 15.23 -6.31 -3.43
N SER A 214 14.57 -6.01 -2.31
CA SER A 214 14.12 -7.01 -1.36
C SER A 214 12.98 -7.84 -1.94
N ARG A 215 12.89 -9.08 -1.48
CA ARG A 215 11.78 -9.97 -1.84
C ARG A 215 10.41 -9.42 -1.43
N TYR A 216 10.35 -8.70 -0.32
CA TYR A 216 9.12 -8.06 0.15
C TYR A 216 8.65 -6.97 -0.82
N PHE A 217 9.56 -6.11 -1.30
CA PHE A 217 9.21 -5.05 -2.24
C PHE A 217 8.82 -5.61 -3.62
N ARG A 218 9.41 -6.74 -4.04
CA ARG A 218 8.96 -7.48 -5.23
C ARG A 218 7.55 -8.06 -5.07
N PHE A 219 7.23 -8.58 -3.89
CA PHE A 219 5.86 -9.01 -3.58
C PHE A 219 4.88 -7.83 -3.68
N LEU A 220 5.20 -6.67 -3.08
CA LEU A 220 4.35 -5.48 -3.14
C LEU A 220 4.18 -4.98 -4.58
N TYR A 221 5.25 -5.00 -5.39
CA TYR A 221 5.18 -4.69 -6.82
C TYR A 221 4.17 -5.59 -7.52
N ALA A 222 4.31 -6.91 -7.39
CA ALA A 222 3.44 -7.85 -8.07
C ALA A 222 1.99 -7.78 -7.57
N ASN A 223 1.79 -7.43 -6.29
CA ASN A 223 0.47 -7.18 -5.72
C ASN A 223 -0.19 -5.95 -6.36
N HIS A 224 0.54 -4.84 -6.47
CA HIS A 224 0.09 -3.58 -7.07
C HIS A 224 -0.10 -3.68 -8.59
N GLU A 225 0.78 -4.40 -9.29
CA GLU A 225 0.56 -4.74 -10.71
C GLU A 225 -0.73 -5.54 -10.90
N GLY A 226 -0.98 -6.52 -10.03
CA GLY A 226 -2.25 -7.24 -10.00
C GLY A 226 -3.45 -6.32 -9.75
N HIS A 227 -3.30 -5.24 -8.97
CA HIS A 227 -4.33 -4.24 -8.77
C HIS A 227 -4.68 -3.50 -10.07
N HIS A 228 -3.67 -3.04 -10.81
CA HIS A 228 -3.86 -2.34 -12.10
C HIS A 228 -4.45 -3.24 -13.19
N ARG A 229 -4.08 -4.53 -13.22
CA ARG A 229 -4.51 -5.46 -14.28
C ARG A 229 -5.89 -6.10 -14.07
N VAL A 230 -6.42 -6.09 -12.84
CA VAL A 230 -7.78 -6.63 -12.60
C VAL A 230 -8.81 -5.68 -13.22
N PRO A 231 -9.81 -6.19 -13.97
CA PRO A 231 -10.85 -5.33 -14.55
C PRO A 231 -11.50 -4.40 -13.50
N GLY A 232 -11.45 -3.10 -13.77
CA GLY A 232 -11.94 -2.06 -12.87
C GLY A 232 -11.12 -1.88 -11.59
N ALA A 233 -9.90 -2.43 -11.53
CA ALA A 233 -8.99 -2.40 -10.38
C ALA A 233 -9.66 -2.88 -9.08
N HIS A 234 -10.48 -3.92 -9.18
CA HIS A 234 -11.31 -4.45 -8.08
C HIS A 234 -10.62 -5.57 -7.28
N GLY A 235 -9.50 -5.25 -6.65
CA GLY A 235 -8.74 -6.13 -5.75
C GLY A 235 -7.34 -5.60 -5.46
N ASN A 236 -6.62 -6.19 -4.50
CA ASN A 236 -5.25 -5.77 -4.12
C ASN A 236 -5.14 -4.26 -3.80
N TYR A 237 -6.08 -3.71 -3.01
CA TYR A 237 -6.11 -2.29 -2.66
C TYR A 237 -4.99 -1.85 -1.70
N ASN A 238 -4.33 -2.75 -1.01
CA ASN A 238 -3.20 -2.39 -0.16
C ASN A 238 -1.90 -2.42 -0.97
N VAL A 239 -1.24 -1.28 -1.08
CA VAL A 239 0.04 -1.09 -1.77
C VAL A 239 1.21 -1.35 -0.82
N CYS A 240 1.13 -0.87 0.43
CA CYS A 240 2.21 -0.96 1.42
C CYS A 240 1.99 -2.08 2.43
N PHE A 241 0.79 -2.14 3.04
CA PHE A 241 0.44 -3.08 4.09
C PHE A 241 -0.68 -4.03 3.64
N PRO A 242 -0.36 -5.20 3.03
CA PRO A 242 -1.30 -6.04 2.28
C PRO A 242 -2.39 -6.75 3.10
N LEU A 243 -2.38 -6.65 4.43
CA LEU A 243 -3.22 -7.48 5.30
C LEU A 243 -4.72 -7.37 5.02
N ALA A 244 -5.26 -6.16 4.88
CA ALA A 244 -6.70 -5.94 4.79
C ALA A 244 -7.32 -6.55 3.51
N ASP A 245 -6.58 -6.64 2.40
CA ASP A 245 -7.02 -7.39 1.23
C ASP A 245 -7.26 -8.88 1.52
N HIS A 246 -6.44 -9.49 2.38
CA HIS A 246 -6.66 -10.87 2.82
C HIS A 246 -7.85 -10.98 3.77
N LEU A 247 -7.98 -10.04 4.71
CA LEU A 247 -9.11 -10.02 5.67
C LEU A 247 -10.46 -9.85 4.97
N PHE A 248 -10.50 -9.05 3.90
CA PHE A 248 -11.73 -8.73 3.18
C PHE A 248 -11.92 -9.52 1.87
N GLY A 249 -11.06 -10.51 1.60
CA GLY A 249 -11.19 -11.39 0.44
C GLY A 249 -11.02 -10.69 -0.91
N THR A 250 -10.28 -9.59 -0.96
CA THR A 250 -9.97 -8.82 -2.18
C THR A 250 -8.55 -9.04 -2.68
N TYR A 251 -7.75 -9.85 -1.98
CA TYR A 251 -6.48 -10.34 -2.50
C TYR A 251 -6.70 -11.25 -3.73
N ARG A 252 -6.12 -10.87 -4.85
CA ARG A 252 -6.10 -11.62 -6.11
C ARG A 252 -4.74 -12.27 -6.35
N GLY A 253 -3.72 -11.96 -5.57
CA GLY A 253 -2.37 -12.46 -5.79
C GLY A 253 -1.75 -12.01 -7.12
N PRO A 254 -0.47 -12.36 -7.34
CA PRO A 254 0.35 -11.79 -8.40
C PRO A 254 0.07 -12.36 -9.81
N HIS A 255 -0.75 -13.40 -9.94
CA HIS A 255 -0.94 -14.14 -11.20
C HIS A 255 -2.39 -14.18 -11.72
N SER A 256 -3.34 -13.52 -11.05
CA SER A 256 -4.76 -13.65 -11.38
C SER A 256 -5.17 -13.18 -12.77
N CYS A 257 -4.29 -12.52 -13.53
CA CYS A 257 -4.57 -12.15 -14.91
C CYS A 257 -4.38 -13.29 -15.92
N MET A 258 -3.51 -14.29 -15.64
CA MET A 258 -3.27 -15.39 -16.60
C MET A 258 -4.42 -16.41 -16.67
N THR A 259 -5.14 -16.63 -15.57
CA THR A 259 -6.22 -17.62 -15.54
C THR A 259 -7.45 -17.17 -16.33
N TRP A 260 -7.68 -15.85 -16.45
CA TRP A 260 -8.85 -15.31 -17.16
C TRP A 260 -8.66 -15.18 -18.68
N MET A 261 -7.43 -14.94 -19.18
CA MET A 261 -7.17 -14.98 -20.63
C MET A 261 -7.40 -16.37 -21.23
N LEU A 262 -7.19 -17.45 -20.45
CA LEU A 262 -7.48 -18.82 -20.90
C LEU A 262 -8.97 -19.16 -20.92
N LEU A 263 -9.82 -18.42 -20.20
CA LEU A 263 -11.27 -18.66 -20.14
C LEU A 263 -12.08 -17.76 -21.10
N CYS A 264 -11.51 -16.64 -21.58
CA CYS A 264 -12.16 -15.78 -22.58
C CYS A 264 -11.72 -16.05 -24.04
N CYS A 265 -10.80 -17.00 -24.26
CA CYS A 265 -10.37 -17.44 -25.60
C CYS A 265 -10.98 -18.78 -26.06
N CYS A 266 -12.06 -19.25 -25.42
CA CYS A 266 -12.85 -20.39 -25.86
C CYS A 266 -14.28 -19.96 -26.23
#